data_AF-A8FZ43-F1
#
_entry.id   AF-A8FZ43-F1
#
_cell.length_a   1.000
_cell.length_b   1.000
_cell.length_c   1.000
_cell.angle_alpha   90.00
_cell.angle_beta   90.00
_cell.angle_gamma   90.00
#
_symmetry.space_group_name_H-M   'P 1'
#
loop_
_entity.id
_entity.type
_entity.pdbx_description
1 polymer ?
#
loop_
_entity_poly.entity_id
_entity_poly.type
_entity_poly.pdbx_seq_one_letter_code
_entity_poly.pdbx_strand_id
1 'polypeptide(L)'
;MSKNAGLNAIEIKYLRLSVGLTPAQVAELSKATEEDVLAWEAGEKPVSGLAEKKLLEIDEIIEMQVLNTCDGIEELFKKEPKRRLSFVVYPTQAIYTQYNPEFLSSLPLTELYNTAAWRIKKECKLVLEVEVTLVPLDVEGYKAYREKEGFKESRESRAKWAATQL
;
A
#
# COMPACT_ATOMS: atom_id res chain seq x y z
N MET A 1 -20.91 6.85 28.09
CA MET A 1 -19.65 6.63 27.37
C MET A 1 -19.62 5.17 26.97
N SER A 2 -19.88 4.84 25.69
CA SER A 2 -19.75 3.45 25.23
C SER A 2 -18.30 3.04 25.41
N LYS A 3 -18.05 1.96 26.13
CA LYS A 3 -16.75 1.28 26.04
C LYS A 3 -16.57 1.00 24.55
N ASN A 4 -15.51 1.51 23.92
CA ASN A 4 -15.10 1.02 22.60
C ASN A 4 -14.97 -0.49 22.77
N ALA A 5 -15.93 -1.24 22.26
CA ALA A 5 -15.78 -2.68 22.14
C ALA A 5 -14.65 -2.83 21.12
N GLY A 6 -13.48 -3.26 21.58
CA GLY A 6 -12.37 -3.53 20.67
C GLY A 6 -12.78 -4.55 19.61
N LEU A 7 -11.97 -4.66 18.56
CA LEU A 7 -12.27 -5.55 17.44
C LEU A 7 -12.50 -6.98 17.93
N ASN A 8 -13.57 -7.60 17.46
CA ASN A 8 -13.85 -9.01 17.69
C ASN A 8 -13.05 -9.90 16.70
N ALA A 9 -13.18 -11.22 16.87
CA ALA A 9 -12.45 -12.21 16.07
C ALA A 9 -12.67 -12.09 14.55
N ILE A 10 -13.92 -11.80 14.13
CA ILE A 10 -14.23 -11.69 12.71
C ILE A 10 -13.72 -10.36 12.14
N GLU A 11 -13.82 -9.28 12.92
CA GLU A 11 -13.36 -7.94 12.54
C GLU A 11 -11.84 -7.90 12.38
N ILE A 12 -11.07 -8.43 13.34
CA ILE A 12 -9.59 -8.44 13.23
C ILE A 12 -9.11 -9.29 12.05
N LYS A 13 -9.78 -10.42 11.78
CA LYS A 13 -9.49 -11.29 10.64
C LYS A 13 -9.68 -10.56 9.31
N TYR A 14 -10.82 -9.91 9.14
CA TYR A 14 -11.11 -9.21 7.89
C TYR A 14 -10.33 -7.90 7.74
N LEU A 15 -9.98 -7.24 8.84
CA LEU A 15 -9.05 -6.12 8.82
C LEU A 15 -7.66 -6.57 8.33
N ARG A 16 -7.11 -7.67 8.87
CA ARG A 16 -5.85 -8.23 8.36
C ARG A 16 -5.92 -8.54 6.87
N LEU A 17 -6.99 -9.20 6.44
CA LEU A 17 -7.18 -9.58 5.04
C LEU A 17 -7.33 -8.35 4.12
N SER A 18 -8.00 -7.29 4.58
CA SER A 18 -8.20 -6.06 3.79
C SER A 18 -6.91 -5.29 3.56
N VAL A 19 -5.95 -5.39 4.48
CA VAL A 19 -4.60 -4.81 4.34
C VAL A 19 -3.59 -5.77 3.70
N GLY A 20 -4.03 -6.94 3.23
CA GLY A 20 -3.21 -7.88 2.46
C GLY A 20 -2.13 -8.61 3.26
N LEU A 21 -2.28 -8.71 4.59
CA LEU A 21 -1.26 -9.31 5.45
C LEU A 21 -1.53 -10.78 5.81
N THR A 22 -0.45 -11.53 6.02
CA THR A 22 -0.49 -12.87 6.61
C THR A 22 -0.54 -12.80 8.15
N PRO A 23 -0.96 -13.87 8.84
CA PRO A 23 -0.89 -13.93 10.30
C PRO A 23 0.53 -13.69 10.84
N ALA A 24 1.55 -14.27 10.20
CA ALA A 24 2.96 -14.05 10.55
C ALA A 24 3.39 -12.57 10.44
N GLN A 25 2.95 -11.86 9.41
CA GLN A 25 3.25 -10.43 9.26
C GLN A 25 2.56 -9.57 10.33
N VAL A 26 1.32 -9.90 10.71
CA VAL A 26 0.64 -9.22 11.82
C VAL A 26 1.35 -9.48 13.14
N ALA A 27 1.83 -10.71 13.36
CA ALA A 27 2.60 -11.07 14.53
C ALA A 27 3.87 -10.21 14.67
N GLU A 28 4.61 -10.03 13.56
CA GLU A 28 5.79 -9.15 13.52
C GLU A 28 5.43 -7.70 13.86
N LEU A 29 4.40 -7.14 13.23
CA LEU A 29 3.99 -5.74 13.43
C LEU A 29 3.45 -5.45 14.84
N SER A 30 2.81 -6.44 15.45
CA SER A 30 2.17 -6.32 16.76
C SER A 30 3.02 -6.85 17.92
N LYS A 31 4.22 -7.38 17.63
CA LYS A 31 5.12 -8.01 18.61
C LYS A 31 4.45 -9.19 19.33
N ALA A 32 3.71 -9.99 18.59
CA ALA A 32 3.03 -11.20 19.04
C ALA A 32 3.57 -12.44 18.31
N THR A 33 3.00 -13.60 18.59
CA THR A 33 3.26 -14.84 17.83
C THR A 33 2.21 -15.04 16.75
N GLU A 34 2.54 -15.80 15.70
CA GLU A 34 1.55 -16.18 14.67
C GLU A 34 0.39 -16.99 15.28
N GLU A 35 0.69 -17.86 16.27
CA GLU A 35 -0.31 -18.62 17.02
C GLU A 35 -1.29 -17.70 17.77
N ASP A 36 -0.80 -16.61 18.36
CA ASP A 36 -1.68 -15.63 19.02
C ASP A 36 -2.61 -14.96 18.01
N VAL A 37 -2.10 -14.57 16.84
CA VAL A 37 -2.93 -13.97 15.77
C VAL A 37 -4.04 -14.93 15.34
N LEU A 38 -3.71 -16.20 15.12
CA LEU A 38 -4.68 -17.23 14.75
C LEU A 38 -5.73 -17.45 15.87
N ALA A 39 -5.31 -17.46 17.13
CA ALA A 39 -6.21 -17.60 18.28
C ALA A 39 -7.16 -16.39 18.43
N TRP A 40 -6.70 -15.17 18.11
CA TRP A 40 -7.56 -13.99 18.07
C TRP A 40 -8.63 -14.11 16.99
N GLU A 41 -8.24 -14.54 15.78
CA GLU A 41 -9.15 -14.70 14.64
C GLU A 41 -10.15 -15.86 14.80
N ALA A 42 -9.81 -16.86 15.62
CA ALA A 42 -10.69 -17.95 16.00
C ALA A 42 -11.64 -17.58 17.16
N GLY A 43 -11.41 -16.45 17.84
CA GLY A 43 -12.16 -16.05 19.03
C GLY A 43 -11.79 -16.84 20.28
N GLU A 44 -10.65 -17.53 20.26
CA GLU A 44 -10.12 -18.32 21.39
C GLU A 44 -9.42 -17.43 22.41
N LYS A 45 -8.90 -16.27 21.96
CA LYS A 45 -8.28 -15.24 22.80
C LYS A 45 -8.82 -13.86 22.44
N PRO A 46 -8.90 -12.92 23.40
CA PRO A 46 -9.20 -11.53 23.07
C PRO A 46 -8.07 -10.93 22.21
N VAL A 47 -8.45 -10.05 21.28
CA VAL A 47 -7.50 -9.34 20.41
C VAL A 47 -6.56 -8.48 21.26
N SER A 48 -5.26 -8.51 20.94
CA SER A 48 -4.30 -7.61 21.56
C SER A 48 -4.61 -6.15 21.20
N GLY A 49 -4.75 -5.28 22.20
CA GLY A 49 -4.98 -3.84 21.96
C GLY A 49 -3.86 -3.17 21.15
N LEU A 50 -2.62 -3.70 21.20
CA LEU A 50 -1.53 -3.22 20.33
C LEU A 50 -1.74 -3.65 18.87
N ALA A 51 -2.18 -4.89 18.63
CA ALA A 51 -2.45 -5.40 17.29
C ALA A 51 -3.62 -4.66 16.64
N GLU A 52 -4.71 -4.50 17.38
CA GLU A 52 -5.89 -3.71 16.98
C GLU A 52 -5.48 -2.29 16.58
N LYS A 53 -4.82 -1.57 17.49
CA LYS A 53 -4.35 -0.21 17.23
C LYS A 53 -3.47 -0.14 15.99
N LYS A 54 -2.51 -1.05 15.85
CA LYS A 54 -1.53 -1.02 14.77
C LYS A 54 -2.17 -1.27 13.40
N LEU A 55 -3.10 -2.22 13.31
CA LEU A 55 -3.79 -2.52 12.05
C LEU A 55 -4.77 -1.41 11.64
N LEU A 56 -5.48 -0.82 12.60
CA LEU A 56 -6.34 0.35 12.35
C LEU A 56 -5.52 1.55 11.86
N GLU A 57 -4.40 1.86 12.53
CA GLU A 57 -3.49 2.94 12.08
C GLU A 57 -2.96 2.70 10.65
N ILE A 58 -2.64 1.45 10.30
CA ILE A 58 -2.19 1.10 8.94
C ILE A 58 -3.31 1.32 7.92
N ASP A 59 -4.53 0.87 8.21
CA ASP A 59 -5.66 1.04 7.31
C ASP A 59 -6.00 2.53 7.11
N GLU A 60 -5.96 3.34 8.17
CA GLU A 60 -6.12 4.80 8.10
C GLU A 60 -5.05 5.46 7.22
N ILE A 61 -3.78 5.05 7.35
CA ILE A 61 -2.68 5.55 6.50
C ILE A 61 -2.92 5.17 5.04
N ILE A 62 -3.35 3.94 4.76
CA ILE A 62 -3.67 3.48 3.42
C ILE A 62 -4.80 4.32 2.83
N GLU A 63 -5.91 4.51 3.56
CA GLU A 63 -7.05 5.31 3.11
C GLU A 63 -6.65 6.77 2.83
N MET A 64 -5.89 7.39 3.73
CA MET A 64 -5.38 8.74 3.52
C MET A 64 -4.46 8.83 2.29
N GLN A 65 -3.62 7.83 2.05
CA GLN A 65 -2.79 7.77 0.84
C GLN A 65 -3.65 7.62 -0.44
N VAL A 66 -4.71 6.83 -0.39
CA VAL A 66 -5.64 6.65 -1.51
C VAL A 66 -6.29 7.98 -1.89
N LEU A 67 -6.89 8.67 -0.91
CA LEU A 67 -7.56 9.95 -1.12
C LEU A 67 -6.59 11.00 -1.68
N ASN A 68 -5.46 11.22 -1.00
CA ASN A 68 -4.47 12.23 -1.42
C ASN A 68 -3.91 11.95 -2.82
N THR A 69 -3.73 10.68 -3.18
CA THR A 69 -3.23 10.32 -4.51
C THR A 69 -4.29 10.55 -5.59
N CYS A 70 -5.55 10.20 -5.32
CA CYS A 70 -6.65 10.43 -6.27
C CYS A 70 -6.90 11.93 -6.49
N ASP A 71 -6.87 12.73 -5.43
CA ASP A 71 -6.97 14.20 -5.51
C ASP A 71 -5.83 14.79 -6.35
N GLY A 72 -4.60 14.29 -6.17
CA GLY A 72 -3.45 14.68 -6.98
C GLY A 72 -3.61 14.33 -8.46
N ILE A 73 -4.18 13.17 -8.77
CA ILE A 73 -4.47 12.74 -10.15
C ILE A 73 -5.58 13.59 -10.77
N GLU A 74 -6.63 13.91 -10.02
CA GLU A 74 -7.69 14.80 -10.50
C GLU A 74 -7.13 16.19 -10.82
N GLU A 75 -6.31 16.76 -9.94
CA GLU A 75 -5.67 18.05 -10.14
C GLU A 75 -4.72 18.05 -11.35
N LEU A 76 -4.01 16.94 -11.60
CA LEU A 76 -3.20 16.76 -12.81
C LEU A 76 -4.08 16.85 -14.07
N PHE A 77 -5.24 16.20 -14.09
CA PHE A 77 -6.13 16.18 -15.25
C PHE A 77 -6.97 17.46 -15.46
N LYS A 78 -6.91 18.42 -14.54
CA LYS A 78 -7.36 19.79 -14.83
C LYS A 78 -6.38 20.54 -15.73
N LYS A 79 -5.10 20.13 -15.75
CA LYS A 79 -4.02 20.77 -16.50
C LYS A 79 -3.63 20.00 -17.76
N GLU A 80 -3.82 18.68 -17.75
CA GLU A 80 -3.43 17.77 -18.82
C GLU A 80 -4.62 16.92 -19.28
N PRO A 81 -4.69 16.50 -20.56
CA PRO A 81 -5.75 15.61 -21.02
C PRO A 81 -5.70 14.26 -20.28
N LYS A 82 -6.89 13.71 -19.98
CA LYS A 82 -7.04 12.37 -19.41
C LYS A 82 -6.31 11.34 -20.27
N ARG A 83 -5.54 10.48 -19.62
CA ARG A 83 -4.82 9.36 -20.23
C ARG A 83 -4.74 8.19 -19.26
N ARG A 84 -4.38 7.01 -19.80
CA ARG A 84 -3.99 5.87 -18.97
C ARG A 84 -2.73 6.21 -18.19
N LEU A 85 -2.75 5.96 -16.89
CA LEU A 85 -1.63 6.22 -15.99
C LEU A 85 -0.94 4.91 -15.59
N SER A 86 0.36 4.99 -15.37
CA SER A 86 1.14 3.96 -14.69
C SER A 86 1.34 4.34 -13.23
N PHE A 87 1.22 3.37 -12.32
CA PHE A 87 1.55 3.53 -10.91
C PHE A 87 2.59 2.48 -10.52
N VAL A 88 3.76 2.92 -10.09
CA VAL A 88 4.88 2.02 -9.75
C VAL A 88 4.55 1.26 -8.47
N VAL A 89 4.68 -0.06 -8.51
CA VAL A 89 4.59 -0.94 -7.33
C VAL A 89 5.89 -1.71 -7.14
N TYR A 90 6.09 -2.26 -5.94
CA TYR A 90 7.35 -2.91 -5.58
C TYR A 90 7.09 -4.40 -5.38
N PRO A 91 7.71 -5.28 -6.18
CA PRO A 91 7.36 -6.70 -6.18
C PRO A 91 7.97 -7.48 -5.01
N THR A 92 8.98 -6.94 -4.33
CA THR A 92 9.64 -7.58 -3.18
C THR A 92 9.95 -6.56 -2.09
N GLN A 93 10.02 -7.04 -0.84
CA GLN A 93 10.38 -6.23 0.33
C GLN A 93 11.76 -5.58 0.19
N ALA A 94 12.73 -6.27 -0.44
CA ALA A 94 14.07 -5.73 -0.66
C ALA A 94 14.05 -4.52 -1.60
N ILE A 95 13.30 -4.58 -2.70
CA ILE A 95 13.16 -3.46 -3.62
C ILE A 95 12.37 -2.33 -2.96
N TYR A 96 11.29 -2.67 -2.24
CA TYR A 96 10.47 -1.68 -1.55
C TYR A 96 11.29 -0.83 -0.57
N THR A 97 12.06 -1.48 0.31
CA THR A 97 12.91 -0.79 1.30
C THR A 97 14.01 0.04 0.67
N GLN A 98 14.58 -0.41 -0.45
CA GLN A 98 15.61 0.35 -1.17
C GLN A 98 15.07 1.66 -1.77
N TYR A 99 13.85 1.64 -2.30
CA TYR A 99 13.32 2.76 -3.09
C TYR A 99 12.32 3.64 -2.35
N ASN A 100 11.89 3.26 -1.14
CA ASN A 100 10.84 3.96 -0.37
C ASN A 100 11.20 4.18 1.11
N PRO A 101 12.42 4.65 1.46
CA PRO A 101 12.81 4.85 2.86
C PRO A 101 11.82 5.71 3.66
N GLU A 102 11.16 6.66 3.01
CA GLU A 102 10.19 7.58 3.59
C GLU A 102 8.85 6.93 3.97
N PHE A 103 8.50 5.78 3.39
CA PHE A 103 7.26 5.05 3.72
C PHE A 103 7.47 3.96 4.77
N LEU A 104 8.71 3.60 5.10
CA LEU A 104 9.00 2.46 5.99
C LEU A 104 8.53 2.66 7.44
N SER A 105 8.39 3.91 7.90
CA SER A 105 7.90 4.19 9.26
C SER A 105 6.39 3.97 9.39
N SER A 106 5.63 4.14 8.31
CA SER A 106 4.16 4.05 8.30
C SER A 106 3.66 2.76 7.67
N LEU A 107 4.18 2.40 6.49
CA LEU A 107 3.86 1.20 5.72
C LEU A 107 5.14 0.35 5.59
N PRO A 108 5.53 -0.40 6.63
CA PRO A 108 6.81 -1.10 6.66
C PRO A 108 6.92 -2.26 5.66
N LEU A 109 5.79 -2.83 5.21
CA LEU A 109 5.73 -3.98 4.31
C LEU A 109 5.24 -3.59 2.93
N THR A 110 5.84 -4.16 1.89
CA THR A 110 5.48 -3.87 0.48
C THR A 110 4.04 -4.24 0.15
N GLU A 111 3.46 -5.23 0.83
CA GLU A 111 2.06 -5.65 0.69
C GLU A 111 1.10 -4.52 1.06
N LEU A 112 1.46 -3.68 2.05
CA LEU A 112 0.65 -2.53 2.46
C LEU A 112 0.64 -1.45 1.37
N TYR A 113 1.81 -1.18 0.78
CA TYR A 113 1.92 -0.26 -0.35
C TYR A 113 1.16 -0.78 -1.58
N ASN A 114 1.26 -2.08 -1.86
CA ASN A 114 0.55 -2.71 -2.97
C ASN A 114 -0.97 -2.70 -2.74
N THR A 115 -1.43 -2.84 -1.50
CA THR A 115 -2.83 -2.68 -1.11
C THR A 115 -3.31 -1.24 -1.39
N ALA A 116 -2.54 -0.24 -0.98
CA ALA A 116 -2.84 1.16 -1.29
C ALA A 116 -2.90 1.40 -2.81
N ALA A 117 -1.93 0.88 -3.57
CA ALA A 117 -1.89 1.00 -5.03
C ALA A 117 -3.12 0.37 -5.71
N TRP A 118 -3.58 -0.79 -5.23
CA TRP A 118 -4.82 -1.40 -5.71
C TRP A 118 -6.05 -0.55 -5.39
N ARG A 119 -6.16 -0.04 -4.17
CA ARG A 119 -7.27 0.85 -3.77
C ARG A 119 -7.26 2.14 -4.60
N ILE A 120 -6.09 2.75 -4.86
CA ILE A 120 -5.94 3.90 -5.77
C ILE A 120 -6.43 3.57 -7.19
N LYS A 121 -6.01 2.42 -7.75
CA LYS A 121 -6.46 1.99 -9.09
C LYS A 121 -7.99 1.86 -9.14
N LYS A 122 -8.60 1.25 -8.12
CA LYS A 122 -10.05 1.10 -8.02
C LYS A 122 -10.75 2.46 -7.93
N GLU A 123 -10.27 3.33 -7.05
CA GLU A 123 -10.86 4.65 -6.80
C GLU A 123 -10.77 5.56 -8.03
N CYS A 124 -9.60 5.62 -8.68
CA CYS A 124 -9.41 6.36 -9.93
C CYS A 124 -10.38 5.90 -11.03
N LYS A 125 -10.66 4.59 -11.10
CA LYS A 125 -11.60 4.05 -12.09
C LYS A 125 -13.04 4.44 -11.77
N LEU A 126 -13.43 4.41 -10.50
CA LEU A 126 -14.80 4.67 -10.06
C LEU A 126 -15.15 6.17 -10.09
N VAL A 127 -14.26 7.03 -9.60
CA VAL A 127 -14.54 8.46 -9.39
C VAL A 127 -14.12 9.31 -10.59
N LEU A 128 -12.96 9.00 -11.20
CA LEU A 128 -12.37 9.83 -12.23
C LEU A 128 -12.52 9.25 -13.64
N GLU A 129 -13.05 8.03 -13.76
CA GLU A 129 -13.04 7.21 -14.99
C GLU A 129 -11.63 7.03 -15.59
N VAL A 130 -10.60 7.10 -14.75
CA VAL A 130 -9.19 6.99 -15.15
C VAL A 130 -8.73 5.55 -15.03
N GLU A 131 -8.06 5.05 -16.07
CA GLU A 131 -7.40 3.75 -16.01
C GLU A 131 -5.98 3.89 -15.45
N VAL A 132 -5.71 3.22 -14.33
CA VAL A 132 -4.38 3.11 -13.73
C VAL A 132 -3.86 1.68 -13.89
N THR A 133 -2.64 1.51 -14.37
CA THR A 133 -1.94 0.22 -14.44
C THR A 133 -0.87 0.16 -13.37
N LEU A 134 -0.89 -0.88 -12.54
CA LEU A 134 0.14 -1.11 -11.53
C LEU A 134 1.35 -1.76 -12.22
N VAL A 135 2.50 -1.11 -12.20
CA VAL A 135 3.71 -1.55 -12.90
C VAL A 135 4.77 -1.96 -11.86
N PRO A 136 5.10 -3.25 -11.73
CA PRO A 136 6.14 -3.69 -10.81
C PRO A 136 7.49 -3.15 -11.27
N LEU A 137 8.25 -2.54 -10.36
CA LEU A 137 9.57 -1.99 -10.68
C LEU A 137 10.55 -3.11 -11.07
N ASP A 138 10.93 -3.13 -12.34
CA ASP A 138 12.10 -3.88 -12.82
C ASP A 138 13.33 -3.00 -12.64
N VAL A 139 14.17 -3.35 -11.67
CA VAL A 139 15.34 -2.56 -11.28
C VAL A 139 16.34 -2.45 -12.43
N GLU A 140 16.56 -3.51 -13.20
CA GLU A 140 17.53 -3.51 -14.29
C GLU A 140 16.99 -2.72 -15.49
N GLY A 141 15.74 -2.95 -15.87
CA GLY A 141 15.06 -2.15 -16.89
C GLY A 141 15.01 -0.65 -16.53
N TYR A 142 14.74 -0.31 -15.27
CA TYR A 142 14.73 1.07 -14.80
C TYR A 142 16.12 1.71 -14.81
N LYS A 143 17.18 0.98 -14.42
CA LYS A 143 18.56 1.48 -14.50
C LYS A 143 18.97 1.78 -15.94
N ALA A 144 18.72 0.84 -16.85
CA ALA A 144 19.05 1.01 -18.27
C ALA A 144 18.30 2.21 -18.89
N TYR A 145 17.02 2.38 -18.53
CA TYR A 145 16.23 3.54 -18.93
C TYR A 145 16.84 4.86 -18.43
N ARG A 146 17.20 4.93 -17.14
CA ARG A 146 17.82 6.14 -16.57
C ARG A 146 19.15 6.48 -17.20
N GLU A 147 19.98 5.49 -17.48
CA GLU A 147 21.28 5.70 -18.12
C GLU A 147 21.10 6.26 -19.54
N LYS A 148 20.19 5.67 -20.31
CA LYS A 148 19.87 6.12 -21.67
C LYS A 148 19.34 7.57 -21.70
N GLU A 149 18.44 7.91 -20.79
CA GLU A 149 17.78 9.21 -20.75
C GLU A 149 18.52 10.27 -19.90
N GLY A 150 19.64 9.90 -19.27
CA GLY A 150 20.43 10.78 -18.40
C GLY A 150 19.72 11.19 -17.10
N PHE A 151 18.77 10.39 -16.60
CA PHE A 151 17.99 10.69 -15.40
C PHE A 151 18.65 10.22 -14.11
N LYS A 152 18.48 11.01 -13.04
CA LYS A 152 18.82 10.61 -11.67
C LYS A 152 17.71 9.75 -11.06
N GLU A 153 18.03 9.05 -9.97
CA GLU A 153 17.03 8.34 -9.17
C GLU A 153 16.05 9.36 -8.58
N SER A 154 14.76 9.20 -8.86
CA SER A 154 13.67 9.89 -8.17
C SER A 154 12.35 9.15 -8.42
N ARG A 155 11.31 9.44 -7.62
CA ARG A 155 9.95 8.95 -7.88
C ARG A 155 9.43 9.37 -9.26
N GLU A 156 9.76 10.60 -9.70
CA GLU A 156 9.38 11.10 -11.02
C GLU A 156 10.05 10.28 -12.14
N SER A 157 11.34 9.97 -12.01
CA SER A 157 12.05 9.12 -12.97
C SER A 157 11.46 7.70 -13.04
N ARG A 158 11.05 7.14 -11.90
CA ARG A 158 10.34 5.84 -11.85
C ARG A 158 9.00 5.91 -12.57
N ALA A 159 8.23 6.98 -12.38
CA ALA A 159 6.96 7.17 -13.07
C ALA A 159 7.13 7.32 -14.59
N LYS A 160 8.15 8.06 -15.04
CA LYS A 160 8.51 8.17 -16.47
C LYS A 160 8.89 6.83 -17.07
N TRP A 161 9.69 6.03 -16.37
CA TRP A 161 10.01 4.67 -16.78
C TRP A 161 8.74 3.80 -16.86
N ALA A 162 7.90 3.80 -15.84
CA ALA A 162 6.70 2.97 -15.80
C ALA A 162 5.69 3.34 -16.91
N ALA A 163 5.65 4.60 -17.34
CA ALA A 163 4.83 5.01 -18.47
C ALA A 163 5.26 4.36 -19.79
N THR A 164 6.52 3.95 -19.93
CA THR A 164 7.01 3.20 -21.10
C THR A 164 6.58 1.73 -21.12
N GLN A 165 5.95 1.25 -20.05
CA GLN A 165 5.50 -0.15 -19.88
C GLN A 165 4.00 -0.33 -20.17
N LEU A 166 3.30 0.73 -20.59
CA LEU A 166 1.85 0.75 -20.81
C LEU A 166 1.41 0.22 -22.18
#